data_AF-A0A0M2NGC2-F1
#
_entry.id   AF-A0A0M2NGC2-F1
#
_cell.length_a   1.000
_cell.length_b   1.000
_cell.length_c   1.000
_cell.angle_alpha   90.00
_cell.angle_beta   90.00
_cell.angle_gamma   90.00
#
_symmetry.space_group_name_H-M   'P 1'
#
loop_
_entity.id
_entity.type
_entity.pdbx_description
1 polymer ?
#
loop_
_entity_poly.entity_id
_entity_poly.type
_entity_poly.pdbx_seq_one_letter_code
_entity_poly.pdbx_strand_id
1 'polypeptide(L)'
;MKKFWLVFFIILLIVVCVACASSPVDQYANFIDDLDLFTRMQTAIGQIEEGGMSLYVKTDMNTLQKDLQTLQANDSNVLEIHAHFLNAVQALRDWTVYEDANDAEKAQAAYQEAKEQFDAGFLKYTELGEDGGASGGR
;
A
#
# COMPACT_ATOMS: atom_id res chain seq x y z
N MET A 1 -15.43 48.13 5.91
CA MET A 1 -16.17 47.30 4.92
C MET A 1 -15.23 46.56 3.92
N LYS A 2 -14.26 47.22 3.26
CA LYS A 2 -13.33 46.55 2.31
C LYS A 2 -12.46 45.41 2.91
N LYS A 3 -12.03 45.53 4.17
CA LYS A 3 -11.21 44.50 4.87
C LYS A 3 -11.98 43.20 5.15
N PHE A 4 -13.28 43.30 5.45
CA PHE A 4 -14.14 42.13 5.68
C PHE A 4 -14.39 41.34 4.40
N TRP A 5 -14.53 42.05 3.28
CA TRP A 5 -14.71 41.44 1.96
C TRP A 5 -13.45 40.68 1.51
N LEU A 6 -12.26 41.22 1.83
CA LEU A 6 -10.98 40.60 1.51
C LEU A 6 -10.73 39.31 2.32
N VAL A 7 -11.10 39.30 3.61
CA VAL A 7 -11.04 38.09 4.46
C VAL A 7 -12.04 37.04 3.97
N PHE A 8 -13.26 37.46 3.58
CA PHE A 8 -14.25 36.54 3.02
C PHE A 8 -13.77 35.88 1.73
N PHE A 9 -13.15 36.64 0.82
CA PHE A 9 -12.55 36.08 -0.39
C PHE A 9 -11.41 35.11 -0.10
N ILE A 10 -10.54 35.40 0.87
CA ILE A 10 -9.46 34.48 1.26
C ILE A 10 -10.02 33.18 1.83
N ILE A 11 -11.02 33.25 2.71
CA ILE A 11 -11.67 32.06 3.27
C ILE A 11 -12.35 31.26 2.14
N LEU A 12 -13.05 31.94 1.22
CA LEU A 12 -13.70 31.28 0.08
C LEU A 12 -12.68 30.60 -0.84
N LEU A 13 -11.52 31.22 -1.06
CA LEU A 13 -10.43 30.65 -1.87
C LEU A 13 -9.80 29.43 -1.18
N ILE A 14 -9.62 29.48 0.14
CA ILE A 14 -9.15 28.34 0.94
C ILE A 14 -10.17 27.19 0.87
N VAL A 15 -11.47 27.46 1.00
CA VAL A 15 -12.53 26.45 0.93
C VAL A 15 -12.58 25.81 -0.47
N VAL A 16 -12.42 26.59 -1.55
CA VAL A 16 -12.35 26.06 -2.92
C VAL A 16 -11.08 25.23 -3.15
N CYS A 17 -9.95 25.63 -2.57
CA CYS A 17 -8.71 24.85 -2.67
C CYS A 17 -8.79 23.51 -1.93
N VAL A 18 -9.49 23.44 -0.80
CA VAL A 18 -9.70 22.19 -0.05
C VAL A 18 -10.69 21.26 -0.76
N ALA A 19 -11.68 21.79 -1.48
CA ALA A 19 -12.62 20.99 -2.26
C ALA A 19 -12.03 20.34 -3.52
N CYS A 20 -10.84 20.77 -3.96
CA CYS A 20 -10.11 20.18 -5.08
C CYS A 20 -9.03 19.17 -4.63
N ALA A 21 -8.85 18.94 -3.32
CA ALA A 21 -7.91 17.94 -2.83
C ALA A 21 -8.56 16.56 -2.92
N SER A 22 -7.88 15.61 -3.58
CA SER A 22 -8.30 14.21 -3.60
C SER A 22 -8.38 13.67 -2.18
N SER A 23 -9.32 12.74 -1.93
CA SER A 23 -9.47 12.16 -0.60
C SER A 23 -8.19 11.41 -0.21
N PRO A 24 -7.88 11.25 1.09
CA PRO A 24 -6.75 10.45 1.54
C PRO A 24 -6.76 9.02 0.98
N VAL A 25 -7.95 8.45 0.79
CA VAL A 25 -8.15 7.13 0.18
C VAL A 25 -7.77 7.14 -1.30
N ASP A 26 -8.18 8.14 -2.07
CA ASP A 26 -7.81 8.25 -3.50
C ASP A 26 -6.30 8.47 -3.67
N GLN A 27 -5.67 9.27 -2.81
CA GLN A 27 -4.22 9.48 -2.83
C GLN A 27 -3.49 8.17 -2.55
N TYR A 28 -4.00 7.38 -1.60
CA TYR A 28 -3.42 6.08 -1.28
C TYR A 28 -3.65 5.05 -2.39
N ALA A 29 -4.83 5.00 -3.01
CA ALA A 29 -5.10 4.13 -4.14
C ALA A 29 -4.15 4.40 -5.31
N ASN A 30 -3.97 5.68 -5.68
CA ASN A 30 -3.01 6.08 -6.71
C ASN A 30 -1.58 5.70 -6.33
N PHE A 31 -1.19 5.86 -5.07
CA PHE A 31 0.14 5.45 -4.60
C PHE A 31 0.36 3.94 -4.76
N ILE A 32 -0.64 3.12 -4.42
CA ILE A 32 -0.58 1.66 -4.54
C ILE A 32 -0.50 1.22 -6.01
N ASP A 33 -1.29 1.88 -6.88
CA ASP A 33 -1.31 1.62 -8.31
C ASP A 33 0.00 2.05 -9.00
N ASP A 34 0.56 3.22 -8.64
CA ASP A 34 1.84 3.71 -9.17
C ASP A 34 3.00 2.77 -8.83
N LEU A 35 2.93 2.10 -7.67
CA LEU A 35 3.92 1.10 -7.27
C LEU A 35 3.74 -0.26 -7.96
N ASP A 36 2.61 -0.47 -8.64
CA ASP A 36 2.16 -1.76 -9.16
C ASP A 36 2.25 -2.86 -8.07
N LEU A 37 1.82 -2.49 -6.84
CA LEU A 37 2.07 -3.27 -5.64
C LEU A 37 1.54 -4.70 -5.77
N PHE A 38 0.29 -4.85 -6.21
CA PHE A 38 -0.37 -6.15 -6.25
C PHE A 38 0.30 -7.11 -7.24
N THR A 39 0.59 -6.65 -8.45
CA THR A 39 1.25 -7.48 -9.46
C THR A 39 2.63 -7.93 -8.98
N ARG A 40 3.41 -7.03 -8.38
CA ARG A 40 4.77 -7.34 -7.88
C ARG A 40 4.74 -8.33 -6.73
N MET A 41 3.84 -8.16 -5.78
CA MET A 41 3.68 -9.08 -4.64
C MET A 41 3.14 -10.44 -5.08
N GLN A 42 2.13 -10.49 -5.95
CA GLN A 42 1.60 -11.73 -6.50
C GLN A 42 2.65 -12.48 -7.31
N THR A 43 3.50 -11.76 -8.06
CA THR A 43 4.64 -12.36 -8.78
C THR A 43 5.63 -13.00 -7.80
N ALA A 44 5.95 -12.34 -6.69
CA ALA A 44 6.85 -12.88 -5.67
C ALA A 44 6.27 -14.12 -4.98
N ILE A 45 5.01 -14.07 -4.56
CA ILE A 45 4.30 -15.19 -3.94
C ILE A 45 4.21 -16.38 -4.91
N GLY A 46 3.83 -16.12 -6.16
CA GLY A 46 3.73 -17.15 -7.20
C GLY A 46 5.07 -17.83 -7.50
N GLN A 47 6.17 -17.08 -7.58
CA GLN A 47 7.50 -17.69 -7.79
C GLN A 47 7.92 -18.58 -6.62
N ILE A 48 7.59 -18.21 -5.37
CA ILE A 48 7.85 -19.09 -4.22
C ILE A 48 7.06 -20.40 -4.36
N GLU A 49 5.79 -20.34 -4.75
CA GLU A 49 4.95 -21.53 -5.01
C GLU A 49 5.50 -22.42 -6.13
N GLU A 50 6.15 -21.81 -7.12
CA GLU A 50 6.81 -22.50 -8.24
C GLU A 50 8.20 -23.07 -7.89
N GLY A 51 8.67 -22.89 -6.65
CA GLY A 51 9.90 -23.48 -6.15
C GLY A 51 11.03 -22.50 -5.84
N GLY A 52 10.78 -21.19 -5.94
CA GLY A 52 11.68 -20.19 -5.40
C GLY A 52 11.66 -18.84 -6.12
N MET A 53 12.08 -17.79 -5.42
CA MET A 53 12.12 -16.43 -5.96
C MET A 53 13.39 -16.15 -6.78
N SER A 54 13.22 -15.65 -7.99
CA SER A 54 14.35 -15.23 -8.84
C SER A 54 15.13 -14.04 -8.25
N LEU A 55 16.41 -13.89 -8.61
CA LEU A 55 17.24 -12.76 -8.14
C LEU A 55 16.64 -11.39 -8.50
N TYR A 56 15.97 -11.30 -9.65
CA TYR A 56 15.27 -10.09 -10.07
C TYR A 56 14.16 -9.73 -9.07
N VAL A 57 13.29 -10.70 -8.74
CA VAL A 57 12.18 -10.47 -7.80
C VAL A 57 12.68 -10.26 -6.37
N LYS A 58 13.74 -10.95 -5.94
CA LYS A 58 14.42 -10.67 -4.65
C LYS A 58 14.88 -9.21 -4.57
N THR A 59 15.48 -8.69 -5.63
CA THR A 59 15.90 -7.28 -5.71
C THR A 59 14.70 -6.34 -5.74
N ASP A 60 13.65 -6.73 -6.48
CA ASP A 60 12.42 -5.97 -6.58
C ASP A 60 11.72 -5.77 -5.23
N MET A 61 11.66 -6.81 -4.38
CA MET A 61 11.10 -6.71 -3.02
C MET A 61 11.89 -5.74 -2.12
N ASN A 62 13.20 -5.62 -2.31
CA ASN A 62 14.00 -4.62 -1.60
C ASN A 62 13.69 -3.19 -2.04
N THR A 63 13.40 -2.99 -3.33
CA THR A 63 12.99 -1.69 -3.87
C THR A 63 11.58 -1.36 -3.42
N LEU A 64 10.64 -2.29 -3.58
CA LEU A 64 9.24 -2.13 -3.18
C LEU A 64 9.11 -1.76 -1.70
N GLN A 65 9.89 -2.38 -0.82
CA GLN A 65 9.87 -2.01 0.60
C GLN A 65 10.24 -0.56 0.83
N LYS A 66 11.31 -0.07 0.17
CA LYS A 66 11.76 1.32 0.31
C LYS A 66 10.71 2.27 -0.24
N ASP A 67 10.09 1.92 -1.36
CA ASP A 67 9.06 2.73 -1.99
C ASP A 67 7.82 2.83 -1.07
N LEU A 68 7.38 1.72 -0.48
CA LEU A 68 6.30 1.70 0.50
C LEU A 68 6.60 2.62 1.69
N GLN A 69 7.83 2.62 2.22
CA GLN A 69 8.24 3.49 3.32
C GLN A 69 8.17 5.00 2.98
N THR A 70 7.99 5.38 1.72
CA THR A 70 7.84 6.79 1.33
C THR A 70 6.43 7.35 1.55
N LEU A 71 5.44 6.51 1.87
CA LEU A 71 4.07 6.95 2.11
C LEU A 71 4.02 8.02 3.21
N GLN A 72 3.35 9.12 2.89
CA GLN A 72 3.01 10.17 3.86
C GLN A 72 1.49 10.20 4.01
N ALA A 73 0.98 9.46 4.99
CA ALA A 73 -0.45 9.41 5.30
C ALA A 73 -0.67 9.60 6.81
N ASN A 74 -1.79 10.25 7.15
CA ASN A 74 -2.23 10.43 8.53
C ASN A 74 -3.57 9.73 8.81
N ASP A 75 -4.21 9.19 7.77
CA ASP A 75 -5.46 8.46 7.88
C ASP A 75 -5.19 7.08 8.48
N SER A 76 -5.89 6.74 9.57
CA SER A 76 -5.64 5.51 10.33
C SER A 76 -5.96 4.24 9.53
N ASN A 77 -6.98 4.29 8.65
CA ASN A 77 -7.36 3.13 7.85
C ASN A 77 -6.32 2.90 6.76
N VAL A 78 -5.87 3.98 6.11
CA VAL A 78 -4.75 3.91 5.15
C VAL A 78 -3.49 3.36 5.81
N LEU A 79 -3.15 3.85 7.02
CA LEU A 79 -1.97 3.38 7.74
C LEU A 79 -2.07 1.90 8.14
N GLU A 80 -3.26 1.42 8.51
CA GLU A 80 -3.50 0.01 8.82
C GLU A 80 -3.30 -0.88 7.59
N ILE A 81 -3.89 -0.52 6.46
CA ILE A 81 -3.74 -1.26 5.19
C ILE A 81 -2.29 -1.24 4.73
N HIS A 82 -1.64 -0.08 4.83
CA HIS A 82 -0.25 0.06 4.45
C HIS A 82 0.68 -0.78 5.32
N ALA A 83 0.40 -0.91 6.61
CA ALA A 83 1.17 -1.78 7.50
C ALA A 83 1.11 -3.24 7.07
N HIS A 84 -0.07 -3.73 6.63
CA HIS A 84 -0.20 -5.09 6.09
C HIS A 84 0.71 -5.31 4.87
N PHE A 85 0.69 -4.40 3.89
CA PHE A 85 1.56 -4.53 2.72
C PHE A 85 3.05 -4.41 3.04
N LEU A 86 3.42 -3.51 3.95
CA LEU A 86 4.80 -3.38 4.40
C LEU A 86 5.30 -4.64 5.10
N ASN A 87 4.47 -5.23 5.97
CA ASN A 87 4.77 -6.49 6.66
C ASN A 87 4.87 -7.66 5.67
N ALA A 88 3.97 -7.73 4.70
CA ALA A 88 4.00 -8.77 3.68
C ALA A 88 5.30 -8.71 2.84
N VAL A 89 5.71 -7.52 2.40
CA VAL A 89 6.98 -7.34 1.68
C VAL A 89 8.18 -7.66 2.57
N GLN A 90 8.14 -7.28 3.85
CA GLN A 90 9.20 -7.64 4.80
C GLN A 90 9.30 -9.16 4.96
N ALA A 91 8.19 -9.87 5.09
CA ALA A 91 8.16 -11.32 5.20
C ALA A 91 8.68 -12.02 3.92
N LEU A 92 8.39 -11.50 2.72
CA LEU A 92 8.99 -11.99 1.47
C LEU A 92 10.52 -11.79 1.40
N ARG A 93 11.03 -10.71 2.01
CA ARG A 93 12.47 -10.49 2.13
C ARG A 93 13.10 -11.44 3.14
N ASP A 94 12.44 -11.67 4.28
CA ASP A 94 12.90 -12.61 5.28
C ASP A 94 12.89 -14.05 4.75
N TRP A 95 11.89 -14.42 3.95
CA TRP A 95 11.87 -15.68 3.21
C TRP A 95 13.16 -15.88 2.40
N THR A 96 13.59 -14.84 1.68
CA THR A 96 14.83 -14.88 0.88
C THR A 96 16.06 -15.15 1.76
N VAL A 97 16.14 -14.48 2.91
CA VAL A 97 17.26 -14.66 3.86
C VAL A 97 17.27 -16.08 4.43
N TYR A 98 16.11 -16.63 4.77
CA TYR A 98 16.01 -17.98 5.33
C TYR A 98 16.26 -19.05 4.28
N GLU A 99 15.79 -18.86 3.06
CA GLU A 99 16.11 -19.76 1.94
C GLU A 99 17.61 -19.80 1.71
N ASP A 100 18.27 -18.64 1.56
CA ASP A 100 19.72 -18.57 1.29
C ASP A 100 20.54 -19.20 2.45
N ALA A 101 19.98 -19.22 3.67
CA ALA A 101 20.54 -19.87 4.86
C ALA A 101 20.21 -21.37 4.98
N ASN A 102 19.47 -21.95 4.03
CA ASN A 102 18.93 -23.31 4.04
C ASN A 102 18.05 -23.62 5.27
N ASP A 103 17.36 -22.62 5.81
CA ASP A 103 16.42 -22.74 6.93
C ASP A 103 14.98 -22.85 6.40
N ALA A 104 14.63 -24.05 5.92
CA ALA A 104 13.34 -24.30 5.25
C ALA A 104 12.12 -24.05 6.16
N GLU A 105 12.24 -24.27 7.47
CA GLU A 105 11.15 -24.03 8.42
C GLU A 105 10.83 -22.54 8.53
N LYS A 106 11.86 -21.71 8.73
CA LYS A 106 11.68 -20.26 8.79
C LYS A 106 11.31 -19.65 7.45
N ALA A 107 11.86 -20.16 6.35
CA ALA A 107 11.43 -19.77 5.02
C ALA A 107 9.93 -20.04 4.86
N GLN A 108 9.47 -21.25 5.17
CA GLN A 108 8.05 -21.57 5.07
C GLN A 108 7.18 -20.68 5.96
N ALA A 109 7.59 -20.42 7.21
CA ALA A 109 6.87 -19.51 8.11
C ALA A 109 6.76 -18.08 7.55
N ALA A 110 7.87 -17.53 7.04
CA ALA A 110 7.89 -16.21 6.43
C ALA A 110 7.01 -16.12 5.17
N TYR A 111 6.96 -17.19 4.37
CA TYR A 111 6.05 -17.24 3.22
C TYR A 111 4.58 -17.26 3.64
N GLN A 112 4.21 -18.01 4.70
CA GLN A 112 2.83 -17.98 5.22
C GLN A 112 2.46 -16.60 5.75
N GLU A 113 3.35 -15.98 6.53
CA GLU A 113 3.15 -14.61 7.03
C GLU A 113 2.97 -13.61 5.88
N ALA A 114 3.80 -13.72 4.82
CA ALA A 114 3.66 -12.87 3.64
C ALA A 114 2.27 -12.97 3.01
N LYS A 115 1.71 -14.18 2.88
CA LYS A 115 0.36 -14.40 2.33
C LYS A 115 -0.72 -13.85 3.24
N GLU A 116 -0.66 -14.17 4.53
CA GLU A 116 -1.65 -13.69 5.50
C GLU A 116 -1.71 -12.16 5.53
N GLN A 117 -0.55 -11.50 5.53
CA GLN A 117 -0.47 -10.04 5.51
C GLN A 117 -0.94 -9.47 4.18
N PHE A 118 -0.56 -10.08 3.04
CA PHE A 118 -1.02 -9.63 1.72
C PHE A 118 -2.54 -9.75 1.59
N ASP A 119 -3.12 -10.90 1.96
CA ASP A 119 -4.55 -11.16 1.85
C ASP A 119 -5.36 -10.24 2.80
N ALA A 120 -4.88 -10.03 4.03
CA ALA A 120 -5.51 -9.11 4.97
C ALA A 120 -5.47 -7.65 4.48
N GLY A 121 -4.33 -7.21 3.96
CA GLY A 121 -4.18 -5.88 3.37
C GLY A 121 -5.06 -5.70 2.13
N PHE A 122 -5.09 -6.69 1.25
CA PHE A 122 -5.90 -6.67 0.03
C PHE A 122 -7.39 -6.60 0.34
N LEU A 123 -7.88 -7.41 1.29
CA LEU A 123 -9.28 -7.39 1.72
C LEU A 123 -9.68 -5.99 2.21
N LYS A 124 -8.92 -5.42 3.16
CA LYS A 124 -9.18 -4.08 3.69
C LYS A 124 -9.07 -3.00 2.62
N TYR A 125 -8.12 -3.13 1.68
CA TYR A 125 -8.00 -2.21 0.55
C TYR A 125 -9.25 -2.24 -0.34
N THR A 126 -9.81 -3.42 -0.62
CA THR A 126 -11.04 -3.52 -1.40
C THR A 126 -12.25 -2.93 -0.67
N GLU A 127 -12.31 -3.04 0.65
CA GLU A 127 -13.37 -2.43 1.47
C GLU A 127 -13.35 -0.89 1.42
N LEU A 128 -12.17 -0.26 1.28
CA LEU A 128 -12.06 1.19 1.08
C LEU A 128 -12.77 1.67 -0.20
N GLY A 129 -12.76 0.84 -1.26
CA GLY A 129 -13.42 1.14 -2.53
C GLY A 129 -14.94 1.00 -2.48
N GLU A 130 -15.47 0.13 -1.60
CA GLU A 130 -16.90 -0.11 -1.47
C GLU A 130 -17.60 0.96 -0.60
N ASP A 131 -16.95 1.44 0.48
CA ASP A 131 -17.50 2.49 1.33
C ASP A 131 -17.50 3.89 0.67
N GLY A 132 -16.64 4.11 -0.33
CA GLY A 132 -16.67 5.32 -1.18
C GLY A 132 -17.69 5.25 -2.34
N GLY A 133 -18.23 4.07 -2.64
CA GLY A 133 -19.03 3.78 -3.83
C GLY A 133 -20.53 4.07 -3.73
N ALA A 134 -21.07 4.39 -2.56
CA ALA A 134 -22.49 4.71 -2.39
C ALA A 134 -22.88 6.15 -2.79
N SER A 135 -21.99 6.91 -3.45
CA SER A 135 -22.28 8.29 -3.88
C SER A 135 -21.72 8.66 -5.27
N GLY A 136 -21.85 7.78 -6.25
CA GLY A 136 -21.49 8.14 -7.64
C GLY A 136 -22.03 7.16 -8.65
N GLY A 137 -23.22 7.47 -9.18
CA GLY A 137 -23.95 6.61 -10.10
C GLY A 137 -23.13 6.14 -11.32
N ARG A 138 -23.38 4.89 -11.68
CA ARG A 138 -23.43 4.45 -13.07
C ARG A 138 -24.88 4.11 -13.40
#